data_AF-A0A1C6QVL9-F1
#
_entry.id   AF-A0A1C6QVL9-F1
#
_cell.length_a   1.000
_cell.length_b   1.000
_cell.length_c   1.000
_cell.angle_alpha   90.00
_cell.angle_beta   90.00
_cell.angle_gamma   90.00
#
_symmetry.space_group_name_H-M   'P 1'
#
loop_
_entity.id
_entity.type
_entity.pdbx_description
1 polymer ?
#
loop_
_entity_poly.entity_id
_entity_poly.type
_entity_poly.pdbx_seq_one_letter_code
_entity_poly.pdbx_strand_id
1 'polypeptide(L)'
;MGPTASGAGVIAALEESAPDGSRAWEPSREHGYHALRHFYASEQLEAGESVVSLARWLGHSDPGFTLRKYAHFLPRAGARGGAAIDAVFA
;
A
#
# COMPACT_ATOMS: atom_id res chain seq x y z
N MET A 1 -4.09 -22.94 -10.15
CA MET A 1 -3.29 -22.24 -11.19
C MET A 1 -4.18 -21.14 -11.75
N GLY A 2 -4.26 -20.00 -11.06
CA GLY A 2 -5.15 -18.89 -11.42
C GLY A 2 -4.52 -17.96 -12.46
N PRO A 3 -5.31 -17.16 -13.20
CA PRO A 3 -4.81 -16.33 -14.29
C PRO A 3 -3.80 -15.32 -13.73
N THR A 4 -2.57 -15.41 -14.22
CA THR A 4 -1.43 -14.57 -13.84
C THR A 4 -1.72 -13.11 -14.20
N ALA A 5 -1.34 -12.14 -13.37
CA ALA A 5 -1.60 -10.70 -13.55
C ALA A 5 -1.24 -10.12 -14.95
N SER A 6 -0.39 -10.80 -15.71
CA SER A 6 -0.14 -10.52 -17.14
C SER A 6 -1.37 -10.68 -18.03
N GLY A 7 -2.23 -11.68 -17.80
CA GLY A 7 -3.49 -11.85 -18.55
C GLY A 7 -4.51 -10.74 -18.27
N ALA A 8 -4.35 -10.01 -17.16
CA ALA A 8 -5.14 -8.84 -16.80
C ALA A 8 -4.50 -7.51 -17.28
N GLY A 9 -3.34 -7.56 -17.95
CA GLY A 9 -2.64 -6.37 -18.47
C GLY A 9 -1.99 -5.47 -17.41
N VAL A 10 -1.91 -5.90 -16.16
CA VAL A 10 -1.38 -5.10 -15.03
C VAL A 10 0.15 -5.06 -15.03
N ILE A 11 0.78 -6.12 -15.54
CA ILE A 11 2.24 -6.22 -15.69
C ILE A 11 2.58 -6.76 -17.08
N ALA A 12 3.75 -6.38 -17.59
CA ALA A 12 4.25 -6.88 -18.87
C ALA A 12 4.27 -8.41 -18.91
N ALA A 13 3.99 -8.96 -20.10
CA ALA A 13 4.11 -10.39 -20.32
C ALA A 13 5.57 -10.81 -20.15
N LEU A 14 5.80 -11.98 -19.54
CA LEU A 14 7.12 -12.55 -19.41
C LEU A 14 7.73 -12.72 -20.81
N GLU A 15 8.86 -12.09 -21.10
CA GLU A 15 9.62 -12.44 -22.30
C GLU A 15 10.09 -13.90 -22.21
N GLU A 16 10.13 -14.56 -23.36
CA GLU A 16 10.48 -15.97 -23.47
C GLU A 16 11.88 -16.20 -22.90
N SER A 17 12.00 -17.29 -22.14
CA SER A 17 13.10 -17.61 -21.22
C SER A 17 14.48 -17.19 -21.73
N ALA A 18 15.25 -16.51 -20.88
CA ALA A 18 16.67 -16.33 -21.09
C ALA A 18 17.34 -17.72 -21.32
N PRO A 19 18.42 -17.80 -22.10
CA PRO A 19 19.04 -19.08 -22.49
C PRO A 19 19.52 -19.96 -21.31
N ASP A 20 19.53 -19.44 -20.08
CA ASP A 20 19.80 -20.20 -18.85
C ASP A 20 18.55 -20.81 -18.17
N GLY A 21 17.36 -20.63 -18.76
CA GLY A 21 16.09 -21.12 -18.21
C GLY A 21 15.48 -20.24 -17.11
N SER A 22 16.09 -19.10 -16.79
CA SER A 22 15.53 -18.14 -15.84
C SER A 22 14.34 -17.39 -16.46
N ARG A 23 13.20 -17.50 -15.78
CA ARG A 23 12.02 -16.67 -16.05
C ARG A 23 12.16 -15.37 -15.27
N ALA A 24 12.83 -14.39 -15.87
CA ALA A 24 12.97 -13.06 -15.30
C ALA A 24 11.70 -12.25 -15.59
N TRP A 25 10.84 -12.07 -14.58
CA TRP A 25 9.84 -11.00 -14.64
C TRP A 25 10.58 -9.67 -14.63
N GLU A 26 10.23 -8.76 -15.54
CA GLU A 26 10.72 -7.38 -15.45
C GLU A 26 10.42 -6.85 -14.04
N PRO A 27 11.36 -6.18 -13.36
CA PRO A 27 11.14 -5.67 -12.01
C PRO A 27 10.08 -4.56 -12.01
N SER A 28 8.81 -4.89 -12.13
CA SER A 28 7.69 -3.95 -12.07
C SER A 28 7.37 -3.60 -10.62
N ARG A 29 8.38 -3.22 -9.83
CA ARG A 29 8.18 -2.78 -8.43
C ARG A 29 7.25 -1.57 -8.33
N GLU A 30 7.25 -0.74 -9.37
CA GLU A 30 6.42 0.45 -9.51
C GLU A 30 4.95 0.12 -9.86
N HIS A 31 4.70 -0.91 -10.68
CA HIS A 31 3.38 -1.18 -11.30
C HIS A 31 2.73 -2.53 -10.93
N GLY A 32 3.46 -3.41 -10.25
CA GLY A 32 2.94 -4.71 -9.79
C GLY A 32 2.12 -4.61 -8.50
N TYR A 33 1.99 -5.74 -7.79
CA TYR A 33 1.25 -5.86 -6.51
C TYR A 33 1.64 -4.86 -5.42
N HIS A 34 2.80 -4.22 -5.54
CA HIS A 34 3.23 -3.16 -4.62
C HIS A 34 2.33 -1.92 -4.69
N ALA A 35 1.84 -1.55 -5.88
CA ALA A 35 0.92 -0.44 -6.06
C ALA A 35 -0.40 -0.68 -5.31
N LEU A 36 -0.92 -1.91 -5.34
CA LEU A 36 -2.12 -2.30 -4.59
C LEU A 36 -1.90 -2.21 -3.08
N ARG A 37 -0.72 -2.61 -2.60
CA ARG A 37 -0.37 -2.47 -1.17
C ARG A 37 -0.32 -1.00 -0.75
N HIS A 38 0.15 -0.10 -1.62
CA HIS A 38 0.11 1.34 -1.37
C HIS A 38 -1.31 1.88 -1.38
N PHE A 39 -2.10 1.53 -2.39
CA PHE A 39 -3.51 1.93 -2.47
C PHE A 39 -4.29 1.53 -1.21
N TYR A 40 -4.19 0.27 -0.79
CA TYR A 40 -4.84 -0.21 0.43
C TYR A 40 -4.42 0.58 1.68
N ALA A 41 -3.13 0.87 1.82
CA ALA A 41 -2.62 1.64 2.95
C ALA A 41 -3.13 3.09 2.96
N SER A 42 -3.17 3.74 1.78
CA SER A 42 -3.67 5.11 1.64
C SER A 42 -5.15 5.22 2.00
N GLU A 43 -6.00 4.32 1.49
CA GLU A 43 -7.45 4.33 1.77
C GLU A 43 -7.76 4.13 3.26
N GLN A 44 -7.07 3.19 3.94
CA GLN A 44 -7.27 2.98 5.37
C GLN A 44 -6.90 4.21 6.20
N LEU A 45 -5.82 4.92 5.84
CA LEU A 45 -5.39 6.13 6.53
C LEU A 45 -6.34 7.31 6.27
N GLU A 46 -6.80 7.50 5.03
CA GLU A 46 -7.83 8.48 4.72
C GLU A 46 -9.13 8.18 5.49
N ALA A 47 -9.51 6.90 5.66
CA ALA A 47 -10.64 6.49 6.49
C ALA A 47 -10.45 6.77 8.00
N GLY A 48 -9.21 7.01 8.44
CA GLY A 48 -8.87 7.35 9.83
C GLY A 48 -8.44 6.17 10.67
N GLU A 49 -8.03 5.07 10.03
CA GLU A 49 -7.51 3.90 10.72
C GLU A 49 -6.22 4.22 11.49
N SER A 50 -5.96 3.46 12.55
CA SER A 50 -4.73 3.58 13.30
C SER A 50 -3.52 3.13 12.49
N VAL A 51 -2.48 3.96 12.47
CA VAL A 51 -1.17 3.63 11.86
C VAL A 51 -0.56 2.38 12.48
N VAL A 52 -0.86 2.08 13.76
CA VAL A 52 -0.38 0.87 14.44
C VAL A 52 -1.12 -0.37 13.93
N SER A 53 -2.44 -0.30 13.76
CA SER A 53 -3.25 -1.38 13.18
C SER A 53 -2.78 -1.67 11.75
N LEU A 54 -2.62 -0.61 10.94
CA LEU A 54 -2.15 -0.74 9.57
C LEU A 54 -0.74 -1.32 9.51
N ALA A 55 0.18 -0.88 10.38
CA ALA A 55 1.52 -1.45 10.47
C ALA A 55 1.48 -2.97 10.72
N ARG A 56 0.61 -3.43 11.62
CA ARG A 56 0.44 -4.86 11.91
C ARG A 56 -0.09 -5.65 10.70
N TRP A 57 -1.13 -5.15 10.02
CA TRP A 57 -1.67 -5.82 8.83
C TRP A 57 -0.67 -5.88 7.68
N LEU A 58 0.14 -4.83 7.54
CA LEU A 58 1.20 -4.77 6.54
C LEU A 58 2.45 -5.59 6.94
N GLY A 59 2.52 -6.09 8.18
CA GLY A 59 3.69 -6.81 8.70
C GLY A 59 4.91 -5.93 8.95
N HIS A 60 4.71 -4.63 9.18
CA HIS A 60 5.77 -3.72 9.59
C HIS A 60 6.02 -3.86 11.09
N SER A 61 7.26 -4.20 11.46
CA SER A 61 7.71 -4.28 12.84
C SER A 61 7.79 -2.91 13.53
N ASP A 62 8.06 -1.85 12.77
CA ASP A 62 8.09 -0.47 13.23
C ASP A 62 6.90 0.31 12.65
N PRO A 63 5.91 0.73 13.47
CA PRO A 63 4.85 1.64 13.03
C PRO A 63 5.37 2.98 12.52
N GLY A 64 6.55 3.43 13.00
CA GLY A 64 7.21 4.63 12.50
C GLY A 64 7.59 4.53 11.02
N PHE A 65 7.95 3.33 10.54
CA PHE A 65 8.19 3.07 9.12
C PHE A 65 6.92 3.27 8.30
N THR A 66 5.77 2.76 8.77
CA THR A 66 4.47 2.98 8.14
C THR A 66 4.14 4.47 8.08
N LEU A 67 4.30 5.18 9.21
CA LEU A 67 4.02 6.61 9.27
C LEU A 67 4.88 7.40 8.29
N ARG A 68 6.20 7.22 8.29
CA ARG A 68 7.11 7.91 7.36
C ARG A 68 6.76 7.65 5.90
N LYS A 69 6.35 6.42 5.58
CA LYS A 69 5.98 6.02 4.21
C LYS A 69 4.66 6.64 3.76
N TYR A 70 3.66 6.78 4.64
CA TYR A 70 2.31 7.17 4.26
C TYR A 70 1.83 8.54 4.79
N ALA A 71 2.66 9.27 5.55
CA ALA A 71 2.31 10.58 6.13
C ALA A 71 1.76 11.59 5.11
N HIS A 72 2.17 11.49 3.85
CA HIS A 72 1.71 12.37 2.77
C HIS A 72 0.24 12.16 2.36
N PHE A 73 -0.37 11.01 2.73
CA PHE A 73 -1.80 10.74 2.57
C PHE A 73 -2.64 11.13 3.79
N LEU A 74 -2.07 11.89 4.73
CA LEU A 74 -2.78 12.36 5.92
C LEU A 74 -2.98 13.89 5.95
N PRO A 75 -3.31 14.59 4.84
CA PRO A 75 -3.44 16.05 4.83
C PRO A 75 -4.58 16.56 5.73
N ARG A 76 -5.59 15.72 6.03
CA ARG A 76 -6.74 16.05 6.90
C ARG A 76 -6.77 15.28 8.22
N ALA A 77 -5.70 14.56 8.58
CA ALA A 77 -5.70 13.71 9.77
C ALA A 77 -5.97 14.48 11.09
N GLY A 78 -5.60 15.76 11.14
CA GLY A 78 -5.88 16.63 12.30
C GLY A 78 -7.35 17.08 12.42
N ALA A 79 -8.10 17.13 11.32
CA ALA A 79 -9.47 17.65 11.32
C ALA A 79 -10.44 16.78 12.12
N ARG A 80 -10.30 15.44 12.02
CA ARG A 80 -11.07 14.50 12.85
C ARG A 80 -10.70 14.62 14.33
N GLY A 81 -9.41 14.77 14.63
CA GLY A 81 -8.94 14.98 16.00
C GLY A 81 -9.52 16.25 16.62
N GLY A 82 -9.54 17.35 15.87
CA GLY A 82 -10.17 18.60 16.29
C GLY A 82 -11.66 18.42 16.58
N ALA A 83 -12.41 17.88 15.63
CA ALA A 83 -13.85 17.65 15.80
C ALA A 83 -14.19 16.73 16.99
N ALA A 84 -13.35 15.73 17.27
CA ALA A 84 -13.52 14.85 18.43
C ALA A 84 -13.34 15.59 19.76
N ILE A 85 -12.38 16.51 19.84
CA ILE A 85 -12.17 17.36 21.02
C ILE A 85 -13.32 18.36 21.17
N ASP A 86 -13.74 19.00 20.07
CA ASP A 86 -14.87 19.94 20.10
C ASP A 86 -16.14 19.27 20.65
N ALA A 87 -16.41 18.01 20.27
CA ALA A 87 -17.55 17.24 20.75
C ALA A 87 -17.50 16.91 22.26
N VAL A 88 -16.32 16.89 22.88
CA VAL A 88 -16.18 16.67 24.33
C VAL A 88 -16.60 17.91 25.13
N PHE A 89 -16.46 19.09 24.53
CA PHE A 89 -16.72 20.39 25.18
C PHE A 89 -17.99 21.09 24.67
N ALA A 90 -18.76 20.44 23.79
CA ALA A 90 -20.06 20.90 23.28
C ALA A 90 -21.19 20.52 24.24
#